data_AF-A0AAQ2NEL0-F1
#
_entry.id   AF-A0AAQ2NEL0-F1
#
_cell.length_a   1.000
_cell.length_b   1.000
_cell.length_c   1.000
_cell.angle_alpha   90.00
_cell.angle_beta   90.00
_cell.angle_gamma   90.00
#
_symmetry.space_group_name_H-M   'P 1'
#
loop_
_entity.id
_entity.type
_entity.pdbx_description
1 polymer ?
#
loop_
_entity_poly.entity_id
_entity_poly.type
_entity_poly.pdbx_seq_one_letter_code
_entity_poly.pdbx_strand_id
1 'polypeptide(L)'
;MAATITLLWYFVLGFGEKSGNNMYGWNYFKWCYYFLFMLLGSMMGLKRNLNKKTYPFFEGLYDKHIHIIPIFLKLLICIVLFFGLCWFKRQTGIGWELLQISSLIPLLGTTYYFWRLSNTKLLTQAYHHHLTGPIIRFISGLCLEIYLVQYNLFTDKLNNIFPLNLLVIFSTILVTAYLLRCLSRIWSQTFKDGDYDWRDVTKLYS
;
A
#
# COMPACT_ATOMS: atom_id res chain seq x y z
N MET A 1 -11.04 14.43 12.82
CA MET A 1 -11.28 15.27 11.62
C MET A 1 -11.23 14.46 10.33
N ALA A 2 -10.14 13.80 9.94
CA ALA A 2 -10.12 13.02 8.69
C ALA A 2 -11.12 11.83 8.70
N ALA A 3 -11.17 11.04 9.78
CA ALA A 3 -12.10 9.92 9.92
C ALA A 3 -13.58 10.35 9.96
N THR A 4 -13.87 11.53 10.53
CA THR A 4 -15.23 12.09 10.56
C THR A 4 -15.66 12.58 9.18
N ILE A 5 -14.73 13.15 8.41
CA ILE A 5 -14.97 13.54 7.01
C ILE A 5 -15.26 12.31 6.14
N THR A 6 -14.51 11.21 6.32
CA THR A 6 -14.77 9.96 5.56
C THR A 6 -16.12 9.34 5.91
N LEU A 7 -16.55 9.42 7.16
CA LEU A 7 -17.88 8.95 7.57
C LEU A 7 -18.98 9.84 6.97
N LEU A 8 -18.83 11.16 7.03
CA LEU A 8 -19.78 12.09 6.40
C LEU A 8 -19.86 11.85 4.88
N TRP A 9 -18.73 11.65 4.21
CA TRP A 9 -18.69 11.34 2.78
C TRP A 9 -19.39 10.01 2.46
N TYR A 10 -19.22 9.00 3.31
CA TYR A 10 -19.95 7.74 3.18
C TYR A 10 -21.48 7.96 3.27
N PHE A 11 -21.93 8.77 4.23
CA PHE A 11 -23.36 9.05 4.38
C PHE A 11 -23.93 9.93 3.26
N VAL A 12 -23.15 10.86 2.70
CA VAL A 12 -23.62 11.78 1.64
C VAL A 12 -23.58 11.14 0.25
N LEU A 13 -22.51 10.41 -0.09
CA LEU A 13 -22.29 9.87 -1.44
C LEU A 13 -22.35 8.33 -1.49
N GLY A 14 -21.87 7.66 -0.44
CA GLY A 14 -21.83 6.19 -0.38
C GLY A 14 -23.21 5.54 -0.29
N PHE A 15 -24.19 6.20 0.34
CA PHE A 15 -25.58 5.71 0.41
C PHE A 15 -26.36 5.87 -0.91
N GLY A 16 -25.90 6.75 -1.80
CA GLY A 16 -26.53 7.02 -3.09
C GLY A 16 -26.16 6.03 -4.20
N GLU A 17 -24.96 5.42 -4.13
CA GLU A 17 -24.50 4.37 -5.05
C GLU A 17 -25.09 2.99 -4.67
N LYS A 18 -26.42 2.96 -4.47
CA LYS A 18 -27.25 1.87 -3.93
C LYS A 18 -27.38 0.61 -4.81
N SER A 19 -26.45 0.36 -5.74
CA SER A 19 -26.56 -0.77 -6.67
C SER A 19 -25.46 -1.81 -6.45
N GLY A 20 -25.55 -2.59 -5.37
CA GLY A 20 -24.88 -3.90 -5.24
C GLY A 20 -23.35 -3.92 -5.27
N ASN A 21 -22.69 -2.78 -5.44
CA ASN A 21 -21.26 -2.72 -5.72
C ASN A 21 -20.45 -2.83 -4.43
N ASN A 22 -19.32 -3.54 -4.55
CA ASN A 22 -18.33 -3.67 -3.50
C ASN A 22 -17.79 -2.26 -3.15
N MET A 23 -17.63 -1.90 -1.87
CA MET A 23 -17.00 -0.62 -1.46
C MET A 23 -15.61 -0.42 -2.10
N TYR A 24 -14.91 -1.52 -2.35
CA TYR A 24 -13.61 -1.59 -3.04
C TYR A 24 -13.71 -1.62 -4.58
N GLY A 25 -14.91 -1.46 -5.14
CA GLY A 25 -15.20 -1.52 -6.57
C GLY A 25 -14.93 -0.21 -7.31
N TRP A 26 -15.66 -0.03 -8.41
CA TRP A 26 -15.56 1.14 -9.28
C TRP A 26 -16.39 2.32 -8.75
N ASN A 27 -16.04 2.79 -7.55
CA ASN A 27 -16.78 3.83 -6.85
C ASN A 27 -15.86 4.99 -6.47
N TYR A 28 -16.39 6.21 -6.37
CA TYR A 28 -15.59 7.39 -5.97
C TYR A 28 -15.26 7.41 -4.47
N PHE A 29 -16.03 6.69 -3.66
CA PHE A 29 -15.81 6.61 -2.22
C PHE A 29 -14.41 6.10 -1.84
N LYS A 30 -13.79 5.25 -2.69
CA LYS A 30 -12.47 4.65 -2.44
C LYS A 30 -11.35 5.66 -2.26
N TRP A 31 -11.39 6.75 -3.01
CA TRP A 31 -10.37 7.80 -2.92
C TRP A 31 -10.36 8.45 -1.53
N CYS A 32 -11.54 8.65 -0.94
CA CYS A 32 -11.69 9.30 0.36
C CYS A 32 -11.13 8.43 1.48
N TYR A 33 -11.48 7.15 1.55
CA TYR A 33 -10.95 6.30 2.61
C TYR A 33 -9.49 5.85 2.36
N TYR A 34 -9.00 5.78 1.11
CA TYR A 34 -7.58 5.52 0.84
C TYR A 34 -6.67 6.62 1.38
N PHE A 35 -7.16 7.86 1.43
CA PHE A 35 -6.46 8.97 2.07
C PHE A 35 -6.15 8.71 3.56
N LEU A 36 -7.01 7.97 4.28
CA LEU A 36 -6.75 7.61 5.69
C LEU A 36 -5.47 6.77 5.84
N PHE A 37 -5.20 5.87 4.90
CA PHE A 37 -4.00 5.03 4.92
C PHE A 37 -2.74 5.84 4.64
N MET A 38 -2.80 6.78 3.70
CA MET A 38 -1.71 7.72 3.45
C MET A 38 -1.44 8.60 4.68
N LEU A 39 -2.49 9.09 5.34
CA LEU A 39 -2.38 9.89 6.56
C LEU A 39 -1.82 9.09 7.73
N LEU A 40 -2.23 7.82 7.89
CA LEU A 40 -1.61 6.92 8.88
C LEU A 40 -0.10 6.77 8.60
N GLY A 41 0.29 6.54 7.35
CA GLY A 41 1.69 6.48 6.94
C GLY A 41 2.47 7.76 7.26
N SER A 42 1.90 8.93 6.98
CA SER A 42 2.54 10.22 7.27
C SER A 42 2.68 10.48 8.78
N MET A 43 1.66 10.15 9.57
CA MET A 43 1.72 10.23 11.04
C MET A 43 2.84 9.35 11.61
N MET A 44 2.99 8.14 11.08
CA MET A 44 4.03 7.21 11.51
C MET A 44 5.43 7.68 11.12
N GLY A 45 5.57 8.27 9.92
CA GLY A 45 6.82 8.91 9.47
C GLY A 45 7.21 10.11 10.33
N LEU A 46 6.26 10.99 10.64
CA LEU A 46 6.49 12.17 11.48
C LEU A 46 6.86 11.79 12.92
N LYS A 47 6.17 10.77 13.48
CA LYS A 47 6.42 10.28 14.83
C LYS A 47 7.80 9.62 15.00
N ARG A 48 8.41 9.12 13.93
CA ARG A 48 9.79 8.62 13.95
C ARG A 48 10.81 9.75 14.15
N ASN A 49 10.52 10.96 13.67
CA ASN A 49 11.39 12.14 13.78
C ASN A 49 11.16 12.95 15.05
N LEU A 50 9.95 12.91 15.62
CA LEU A 50 9.64 13.57 16.90
C LEU A 50 10.02 12.66 18.07
N ASN A 51 10.71 13.21 19.06
CA ASN A 51 11.11 12.50 20.28
C ASN A 51 9.92 11.76 20.92
N LYS A 52 10.16 10.55 21.44
CA LYS A 52 9.15 9.57 21.92
C LYS A 52 8.08 10.09 22.91
N LYS A 53 8.28 11.27 23.51
CA LYS A 53 7.50 11.81 24.63
C LYS A 53 6.11 12.37 24.29
N THR A 54 5.76 12.58 23.02
CA THR A 54 4.57 13.40 22.69
C THR A 54 3.24 12.62 22.58
N TYR A 55 3.24 11.27 22.54
CA TYR A 55 2.01 10.50 22.31
C TYR A 55 1.92 9.20 23.13
N PRO A 56 1.40 9.26 24.37
CA PRO A 56 1.32 8.12 25.31
C PRO A 56 0.41 6.97 24.83
N PHE A 57 -0.68 7.26 24.10
CA PHE A 57 -1.63 6.23 23.62
C PHE A 57 -0.99 5.18 22.71
N PHE A 58 0.05 5.55 21.97
CA PHE A 58 0.79 4.65 21.08
C PHE A 58 2.11 4.17 21.70
N GLU A 59 2.42 4.57 22.93
CA GLU A 59 3.70 4.29 23.60
C GLU A 59 3.75 2.83 24.09
N GLY A 60 2.64 2.31 24.63
CA GLY A 60 2.48 0.87 24.94
C GLY A 60 2.49 -0.06 23.72
N LEU A 61 2.32 0.51 22.52
CA LEU A 61 2.45 -0.19 21.24
C LEU A 61 3.88 -0.11 20.69
N TYR A 62 4.78 0.70 21.23
CA TYR A 62 6.17 0.87 20.74
C TYR A 62 7.19 0.23 21.68
N ASP A 63 6.83 -0.84 22.39
CA ASP A 63 7.81 -1.57 23.18
C ASP A 63 8.85 -2.23 22.24
N LYS A 64 10.11 -1.86 22.49
CA LYS A 64 11.32 -2.22 21.74
C LYS A 64 11.67 -3.70 21.90
N HIS A 65 11.08 -4.38 22.89
CA HIS A 65 11.28 -5.79 23.18
C HIS A 65 10.24 -6.75 22.57
N ILE A 66 9.31 -6.25 21.74
CA ILE A 66 8.28 -7.12 21.16
C ILE A 66 8.88 -8.03 20.08
N HIS A 67 8.77 -9.34 20.34
CA HIS A 67 9.15 -10.41 19.42
C HIS A 67 8.44 -10.26 18.05
N ILE A 68 9.09 -10.70 16.97
CA ILE A 68 8.54 -10.64 15.60
C ILE A 68 7.24 -11.44 15.49
N ILE A 69 7.15 -12.55 16.21
CA ILE A 69 6.04 -13.52 16.19
C ILE A 69 4.67 -12.88 16.52
N PRO A 70 4.48 -12.16 17.64
CA PRO A 70 3.20 -11.52 17.94
C PRO A 70 2.83 -10.39 16.96
N ILE A 71 3.80 -9.70 16.36
CA ILE A 71 3.53 -8.68 15.33
C ILE A 71 3.00 -9.37 14.08
N PHE A 72 3.66 -10.45 13.65
CA PHE A 72 3.24 -11.23 12.50
C PHE A 72 1.88 -11.89 12.73
N LEU A 73 1.60 -12.41 13.93
CA LEU A 73 0.30 -12.98 14.28
C LEU A 73 -0.81 -11.92 14.20
N LYS A 74 -0.58 -10.72 14.75
CA LYS A 74 -1.54 -9.60 14.67
C LYS A 74 -1.79 -9.17 13.22
N LEU A 75 -0.74 -9.13 12.39
CA LEU A 75 -0.85 -8.87 10.96
C LEU A 75 -1.75 -9.93 10.29
N LEU A 76 -1.51 -11.22 10.54
CA LEU A 76 -2.30 -12.32 9.99
C LEU A 76 -3.76 -12.23 10.44
N ILE A 77 -4.02 -11.96 11.72
CA ILE A 77 -5.37 -11.76 12.26
C ILE A 77 -6.08 -10.60 11.53
N CYS A 78 -5.41 -9.47 11.33
CA CYS A 78 -5.98 -8.34 10.59
C CYS A 78 -6.33 -8.71 9.14
N ILE A 79 -5.47 -9.47 8.46
CA ILE A 79 -5.71 -9.96 7.09
C ILE A 79 -6.92 -10.91 7.06
N VAL A 80 -6.97 -11.87 7.98
CA VAL A 80 -8.08 -12.84 8.09
C VAL A 80 -9.39 -12.13 8.40
N LEU A 81 -9.41 -11.17 9.32
CA LEU A 81 -10.59 -10.36 9.63
C LEU A 81 -11.04 -9.53 8.43
N PHE A 82 -10.10 -8.93 7.70
CA PHE A 82 -10.42 -8.16 6.49
C PHE A 82 -11.12 -9.02 5.43
N PHE A 83 -10.51 -10.16 5.06
CA PHE A 83 -11.09 -11.06 4.07
C PHE A 83 -12.36 -11.75 4.57
N GLY A 84 -12.41 -12.09 5.86
CA GLY A 84 -13.59 -12.65 6.52
C GLY A 84 -14.79 -11.71 6.40
N LEU A 85 -14.63 -10.43 6.74
CA LEU A 85 -15.70 -9.42 6.62
C LEU A 85 -16.16 -9.23 5.17
N CYS A 86 -15.23 -9.22 4.21
CA CYS A 86 -15.56 -9.15 2.78
C CYS A 86 -16.32 -10.39 2.29
N TRP A 87 -15.95 -11.57 2.80
CA TRP A 87 -16.64 -12.83 2.51
C TRP A 87 -18.06 -12.87 3.10
N PHE A 88 -18.21 -12.45 4.36
CA PHE A 88 -19.52 -12.36 5.01
C PHE A 88 -20.48 -11.47 4.25
N LYS A 89 -20.04 -10.28 3.81
CA LYS A 89 -20.84 -9.38 2.96
C LYS A 89 -21.31 -10.05 1.66
N ARG A 90 -20.45 -10.90 1.06
CA ARG A 90 -20.78 -11.60 -0.18
C ARG A 90 -21.90 -12.63 0.01
N GLN A 91 -21.96 -13.28 1.17
CA GLN A 91 -22.95 -14.34 1.42
C GLN A 91 -24.33 -13.84 1.84
N THR A 92 -24.42 -12.76 2.62
CA THR A 92 -25.69 -12.40 3.27
C THR A 92 -26.60 -11.46 2.48
N GLY A 93 -26.18 -10.93 1.33
CA GLY A 93 -27.04 -10.25 0.35
C GLY A 93 -28.02 -9.19 0.91
N ILE A 94 -27.61 -7.92 0.84
CA ILE A 94 -28.39 -6.69 1.12
C ILE A 94 -28.63 -6.43 2.63
N GLY A 95 -28.14 -5.28 3.12
CA GLY A 95 -28.35 -4.80 4.50
C GLY A 95 -27.08 -4.62 5.35
N TRP A 96 -25.94 -5.19 4.94
CA TRP A 96 -24.68 -5.17 5.71
C TRP A 96 -23.60 -4.25 5.14
N GLU A 97 -23.97 -3.19 4.41
CA GLU A 97 -23.02 -2.23 3.85
C GLU A 97 -22.18 -1.53 4.93
N LEU A 98 -22.78 -1.28 6.10
CA LEU A 98 -22.09 -0.77 7.29
C LEU A 98 -21.01 -1.74 7.81
N LEU A 99 -21.24 -3.05 7.70
CA LEU A 99 -20.25 -4.08 8.09
C LEU A 99 -19.04 -4.04 7.16
N GLN A 100 -19.24 -3.63 5.90
CA GLN A 100 -18.14 -3.45 4.96
C GLN A 100 -17.25 -2.25 5.32
N ILE A 101 -17.80 -1.15 5.83
CA ILE A 101 -16.99 -0.03 6.35
C ILE A 101 -16.12 -0.50 7.54
N SER A 102 -16.66 -1.39 8.38
CA SER A 102 -15.91 -1.92 9.52
C SER A 102 -14.63 -2.66 9.10
N SER A 103 -14.59 -3.20 7.87
CA SER A 103 -13.38 -3.82 7.28
C SER A 103 -12.22 -2.83 7.06
N LEU A 104 -12.47 -1.52 7.06
CA LEU A 104 -11.41 -0.50 7.06
C LEU A 104 -10.52 -0.57 8.31
N ILE A 105 -11.07 -0.98 9.46
CA ILE A 105 -10.32 -1.08 10.71
C ILE A 105 -9.26 -2.20 10.62
N PRO A 106 -9.61 -3.47 10.25
CA PRO A 106 -8.63 -4.50 9.96
C PRO A 106 -7.64 -4.11 8.86
N LEU A 107 -8.08 -3.39 7.83
CA LEU A 107 -7.20 -2.96 6.75
C LEU A 107 -6.16 -1.94 7.26
N LEU A 108 -6.57 -0.95 8.07
CA LEU A 108 -5.66 0.01 8.70
C LEU A 108 -4.69 -0.72 9.64
N GLY A 109 -5.20 -1.67 10.43
CA GLY A 109 -4.39 -2.55 11.26
C GLY A 109 -3.33 -3.30 10.46
N THR A 110 -3.69 -3.83 9.29
CA THR A 110 -2.75 -4.52 8.38
C THR A 110 -1.61 -3.59 7.97
N THR A 111 -1.92 -2.38 7.51
CA THR A 111 -0.88 -1.41 7.13
C THR A 111 0.01 -0.99 8.32
N TYR A 112 -0.57 -0.84 9.50
CA TYR A 112 0.15 -0.51 10.73
C TYR A 112 1.11 -1.63 11.16
N TYR A 113 0.64 -2.87 11.26
CA TYR A 113 1.47 -4.00 11.66
C TYR A 113 2.51 -4.36 10.60
N PHE A 114 2.22 -4.14 9.32
CA PHE A 114 3.19 -4.29 8.24
C PHE A 114 4.32 -3.26 8.34
N TRP A 115 4.00 -1.98 8.61
CA TRP A 115 5.02 -0.97 8.92
C TRP A 115 5.84 -1.37 10.15
N ARG A 116 5.19 -1.91 11.18
CA ARG A 116 5.90 -2.32 12.41
C ARG A 116 6.85 -3.48 12.15
N LEU A 117 6.41 -4.47 11.37
CA LEU A 117 7.24 -5.58 10.91
C LEU A 117 8.46 -5.06 10.13
N SER A 118 8.27 -4.02 9.32
CA SER A 118 9.33 -3.39 8.54
C SER A 118 10.39 -2.68 9.39
N ASN A 119 10.03 -2.22 10.59
CA ASN A 119 10.97 -1.60 11.54
C ASN A 119 11.64 -2.62 12.50
N THR A 120 11.46 -3.93 12.29
CA THR A 120 12.15 -4.95 13.08
C THR A 120 13.62 -5.08 12.68
N LYS A 121 14.46 -5.59 13.59
CA LYS A 121 15.90 -5.78 13.35
C LYS A 121 16.19 -6.67 12.14
N LEU A 122 15.41 -7.75 11.96
CA LEU A 122 15.57 -8.69 10.86
C LEU A 122 15.33 -8.03 9.50
N LEU A 123 14.22 -7.31 9.34
CA LEU A 123 13.92 -6.65 8.07
C LEU A 123 14.84 -5.45 7.81
N THR A 124 15.24 -4.75 8.87
CA THR A 124 16.25 -3.68 8.78
C THR A 124 17.60 -4.24 8.31
N GLN A 125 18.01 -5.40 8.82
CA GLN A 125 19.24 -6.07 8.39
C GLN A 125 19.14 -6.53 6.93
N ALA A 126 18.00 -7.10 6.51
CA ALA A 126 17.74 -7.45 5.12
C ALA A 126 17.77 -6.22 4.19
N TYR A 127 17.33 -5.05 4.66
CA TYR A 127 17.37 -3.80 3.90
C TYR A 127 18.79 -3.23 3.73
N HIS A 128 19.69 -3.46 4.70
CA HIS A 128 21.09 -3.00 4.63
C HIS A 128 22.03 -4.03 4.01
N HIS A 129 21.58 -5.27 3.85
CA HIS A 129 22.39 -6.32 3.25
C HIS A 129 22.64 -6.04 1.76
N HIS A 130 23.87 -6.31 1.31
CA HIS A 130 24.39 -5.89 0.01
C HIS A 130 23.62 -6.43 -1.21
N LEU A 131 23.02 -7.63 -1.11
CA LEU A 131 22.22 -8.21 -2.21
C LEU A 131 20.76 -7.80 -2.17
N THR A 132 20.13 -7.91 -0.99
CA THR A 132 18.69 -7.74 -0.82
C THR A 132 18.30 -6.26 -0.73
N GLY A 133 19.17 -5.42 -0.16
CA GLY A 133 18.94 -3.98 -0.02
C GLY A 133 18.69 -3.26 -1.34
N PRO A 134 19.57 -3.39 -2.35
CA PRO A 134 19.36 -2.77 -3.66
C PRO A 134 18.07 -3.20 -4.34
N ILE A 135 17.71 -4.49 -4.27
CA ILE A 135 16.46 -5.02 -4.86
C ILE A 135 15.23 -4.39 -4.20
N ILE A 136 15.21 -4.36 -2.85
CA ILE A 136 14.10 -3.76 -2.11
C ILE A 136 13.97 -2.26 -2.44
N ARG A 137 15.10 -1.54 -2.49
CA ARG A 137 15.12 -0.10 -2.84
C ARG A 137 14.65 0.15 -4.27
N PHE A 138 15.07 -0.67 -5.22
CA PHE A 138 14.65 -0.58 -6.61
C PHE A 138 13.12 -0.76 -6.76
N ILE A 139 12.57 -1.87 -6.23
CA ILE A 139 11.13 -2.16 -6.32
C ILE A 139 10.32 -1.08 -5.58
N SER A 140 10.76 -0.69 -4.38
CA SER A 140 10.07 0.35 -3.60
C SER A 140 10.07 1.72 -4.30
N GLY A 141 11.17 2.07 -5.00
CA GLY A 141 11.29 3.31 -5.76
C GLY A 141 10.50 3.35 -7.06
N LEU A 142 9.97 2.20 -7.52
CA LEU A 142 9.12 2.05 -8.71
C LEU A 142 7.64 1.88 -8.36
N CYS A 143 7.27 1.95 -7.08
CA CYS A 143 5.92 1.59 -6.62
C CYS A 143 4.81 2.41 -7.30
N LEU A 144 5.04 3.70 -7.55
CA LEU A 144 4.07 4.58 -8.19
C LEU A 144 3.89 4.23 -9.68
N GLU A 145 4.98 4.00 -10.39
CA GLU A 145 5.00 3.63 -11.79
C GLU A 145 4.38 2.24 -12.01
N ILE A 146 4.70 1.28 -11.13
CA ILE A 146 4.06 -0.04 -11.09
C ILE A 146 2.54 0.12 -10.92
N TYR A 147 2.11 0.96 -9.98
CA TYR A 147 0.69 1.20 -9.71
C TYR A 147 -0.06 1.73 -10.95
N LEU A 148 0.60 2.58 -11.74
CA LEU A 148 0.04 3.19 -12.94
C LEU A 148 -0.08 2.19 -14.11
N VAL A 149 0.94 1.35 -14.29
CA VAL A 149 1.06 0.48 -15.47
C VAL A 149 0.37 -0.88 -15.27
N GLN A 150 0.32 -1.40 -14.04
CA GLN A 150 -0.13 -2.77 -13.75
C GLN A 150 -1.49 -3.15 -14.37
N TYR A 151 -2.45 -2.23 -14.39
CA TYR A 151 -3.82 -2.52 -14.85
C TYR A 151 -3.86 -2.90 -16.34
N ASN A 152 -3.02 -2.25 -17.15
CA ASN A 152 -2.97 -2.48 -18.60
C ASN A 152 -2.17 -3.74 -18.97
N LEU A 153 -1.34 -4.25 -18.06
CA LEU A 153 -0.46 -5.39 -18.30
C LEU A 153 -0.97 -6.70 -17.71
N PHE A 154 -1.99 -6.67 -16.85
CA PHE A 154 -2.63 -7.89 -16.39
C PHE A 154 -3.29 -8.62 -17.57
N THR A 155 -2.87 -9.87 -17.80
CA THR A 155 -3.38 -10.69 -18.90
C THR A 155 -3.54 -12.14 -18.49
N ASP A 156 -4.68 -12.72 -18.85
CA ASP A 156 -5.01 -14.12 -18.58
C ASP A 156 -4.50 -15.07 -19.68
N LYS A 157 -3.91 -14.52 -20.76
CA LYS A 157 -3.42 -15.30 -21.91
C LYS A 157 -2.31 -16.29 -21.55
N LEU A 158 -1.61 -16.07 -20.44
CA LEU A 158 -0.49 -16.90 -19.97
C LEU A 158 -0.89 -17.91 -18.89
N ASN A 159 -2.18 -18.11 -18.61
CA ASN A 159 -2.65 -19.01 -17.55
C ASN A 159 -2.26 -20.48 -17.74
N ASN A 160 -1.91 -20.89 -18.97
CA ASN A 160 -1.44 -22.24 -19.26
C ASN A 160 -0.07 -22.58 -18.63
N ILE A 161 0.72 -21.57 -18.24
CA ILE A 161 2.07 -21.73 -17.67
C ILE A 161 2.04 -21.47 -16.16
N PHE A 162 0.92 -21.73 -15.49
CA PHE A 162 0.81 -21.57 -14.04
C PHE A 162 1.79 -22.53 -13.33
N PRO A 163 2.59 -22.07 -12.34
CA PRO A 163 2.58 -20.76 -11.67
C PRO A 163 3.60 -19.74 -12.23
N LEU A 164 4.39 -20.12 -13.24
CA LEU A 164 5.46 -19.29 -13.80
C LEU A 164 4.93 -18.03 -14.50
N ASN A 165 3.67 -18.05 -14.96
CA ASN A 165 2.98 -16.88 -15.49
C ASN A 165 3.04 -15.65 -14.56
N LEU A 166 2.96 -15.86 -13.24
CA LEU A 166 3.01 -14.78 -12.25
C LEU A 166 4.36 -14.08 -12.26
N LEU A 167 5.45 -14.84 -12.35
CA LEU A 167 6.80 -14.28 -12.43
C LEU A 167 6.99 -13.50 -13.73
N VAL A 168 6.52 -14.04 -14.87
CA VAL A 168 6.63 -13.37 -16.18
C VAL A 168 5.85 -12.06 -16.21
N ILE A 169 4.60 -12.06 -15.74
CA ILE A 169 3.77 -10.85 -15.69
C ILE A 169 4.39 -9.83 -14.74
N PHE A 170 4.85 -10.25 -13.56
CA PHE A 170 5.50 -9.36 -12.61
C PHE A 170 6.79 -8.73 -13.18
N SER A 171 7.66 -9.53 -13.82
CA SER A 171 8.85 -9.03 -14.51
C SER A 171 8.49 -8.04 -15.62
N THR A 172 7.44 -8.31 -16.40
CA THR A 172 6.96 -7.42 -17.46
C THR A 172 6.49 -6.07 -16.90
N ILE A 173 5.78 -6.09 -15.77
CA ILE A 173 5.35 -4.87 -15.07
C ILE A 173 6.57 -4.09 -14.57
N LEU A 174 7.57 -4.75 -13.96
CA LEU A 174 8.78 -4.09 -13.48
C LEU A 174 9.57 -3.41 -14.61
N VAL A 175 9.75 -4.09 -15.74
CA VAL A 175 10.45 -3.53 -16.90
C VAL A 175 9.69 -2.32 -17.44
N THR A 176 8.38 -2.43 -17.61
CA THR A 176 7.57 -1.33 -18.16
C THR A 176 7.51 -0.13 -17.21
N ALA A 177 7.41 -0.36 -15.89
CA ALA A 177 7.48 0.69 -14.88
C ALA A 177 8.84 1.40 -14.89
N TYR A 178 9.93 0.66 -15.07
CA TYR A 178 11.27 1.25 -15.19
C TYR A 178 11.41 2.12 -16.45
N LEU A 179 10.91 1.65 -17.59
CA LEU A 179 10.89 2.45 -18.83
C LEU A 179 10.07 3.74 -18.64
N LEU A 180 8.89 3.64 -18.00
CA LEU A 180 8.06 4.81 -17.69
C LEU A 180 8.82 5.81 -16.80
N ARG A 181 9.57 5.32 -15.81
CA ARG A 181 10.39 6.17 -14.94
C ARG A 181 11.51 6.89 -15.71
N CYS A 182 12.20 6.20 -16.61
CA CYS A 182 13.21 6.82 -17.46
C CYS A 182 12.59 7.89 -18.36
N LEU A 183 11.43 7.61 -18.98
CA LEU A 183 10.70 8.60 -19.79
C LEU A 183 10.27 9.82 -18.96
N SER A 184 9.76 9.60 -17.74
CA SER A 184 9.37 10.68 -16.83
C SER A 184 10.56 11.57 -16.45
N ARG A 185 11.75 11.00 -16.26
CA ARG A 185 12.97 11.76 -15.97
C ARG A 185 13.51 12.52 -17.18
N ILE A 186 13.50 11.92 -18.38
CA ILE A 186 13.84 12.61 -19.63
C ILE A 186 12.91 13.81 -19.81
N TRP A 187 11.61 13.58 -19.67
CA TRP A 187 10.59 14.64 -19.75
C TRP A 187 10.87 15.74 -18.72
N SER A 188 11.16 15.39 -17.47
CA SER A 188 11.50 16.37 -16.44
C SER A 188 12.79 17.15 -16.72
N GLN A 189 13.77 16.55 -17.40
CA GLN A 189 15.01 17.25 -17.79
C GLN A 189 14.77 18.18 -18.99
N THR A 190 13.89 17.83 -19.93
CA THR A 190 13.53 18.69 -21.07
C THR A 190 12.99 20.07 -20.64
N PHE A 191 12.30 20.14 -19.50
CA PHE A 191 11.76 21.39 -18.95
C PHE A 191 12.63 22.04 -17.88
N LYS A 192 13.80 21.48 -17.58
CA LYS A 192 14.77 22.12 -16.66
C LYS A 192 15.79 22.91 -17.45
N ASP A 193 16.15 24.08 -16.93
CA ASP A 193 17.25 24.87 -17.45
C ASP A 193 18.58 24.19 -17.05
N GLY A 194 19.19 23.44 -17.96
CA GLY A 194 20.48 22.76 -17.76
C GLY A 194 20.77 21.68 -18.81
N ASP A 195 22.00 21.16 -18.80
CA ASP A 195 22.40 20.04 -19.66
C ASP A 195 21.76 18.72 -19.23
N TYR A 196 21.57 17.80 -20.19
CA TYR A 196 21.03 16.46 -19.91
C TYR A 196 22.01 15.61 -19.11
N ASP A 197 21.59 15.16 -17.92
CA ASP A 197 22.31 14.15 -17.14
C ASP A 197 21.70 12.76 -17.33
N TRP A 198 22.33 11.97 -18.20
CA TRP A 198 21.94 10.58 -18.49
C TRP A 198 22.14 9.61 -17.33
N ARG A 199 23.05 9.91 -16.38
CA ARG A 199 23.26 9.07 -15.20
C ARG A 199 22.07 9.16 -14.27
N ASP A 200 21.48 10.34 -14.15
CA ASP A 200 20.26 10.55 -13.37
C ASP A 200 19.04 9.88 -14.00
N VAL A 201 18.95 9.84 -15.34
CA VAL A 201 17.86 9.14 -16.03
C VAL A 201 17.87 7.64 -15.73
N THR A 202 19.05 7.02 -15.78
CA THR A 202 19.20 5.55 -15.64
C THR A 202 19.30 5.08 -14.18
N LYS A 203 19.45 5.99 -13.22
CA LYS A 203 19.63 5.67 -11.78
C LYS A 203 18.50 4.77 -11.23
N LEU A 204 18.87 3.57 -10.77
CA LEU A 204 17.92 2.53 -10.34
C LEU A 204 17.13 2.92 -9.06
N TYR A 205 17.79 3.49 -8.07
CA TYR A 205 17.17 3.96 -6.83
C TYR A 205 17.86 5.26 -6.37
N SER A 206 17.10 6.16 -5.74
CA SER A 206 17.64 7.46 -5.30
C SER A 206 18.51 7.33 -4.06
#